data_AF-A0A7Z0RFT4-F1
#
_entry.id   AF-A0A7Z0RFT4-F1
#
_cell.length_a   1.000
_cell.length_b   1.000
_cell.length_c   1.000
_cell.angle_alpha   90.00
_cell.angle_beta   90.00
_cell.angle_gamma   90.00
#
_symmetry.space_group_name_H-M   'P 1'
#
loop_
_entity.id
_entity.type
_entity.pdbx_description
1 polymer ?
#
loop_
_entity_poly.entity_id
_entity_poly.type
_entity_poly.pdbx_seq_one_letter_code
_entity_poly.pdbx_strand_id
1 'polypeptide(L)'
;MRFFYFVLAFMAAMPRIGLADDKAIQWKEVGGWTVAVDPTLDNGCFVLTSFDDDTIFRLGFNFRKKDKPLYILLGNPNWKSLEKGKHYPIELSLDQTQWTADARGLDLDGLKSLWIDTDDTDLIEEFSGKLSFRARFNGKEIAALGLKDSERAADELLACQKAVNDAVMKQPAPPQSKDPFEAKPGTQASDPFDL
;
A
#
# COMPACT_ATOMS: atom_id res chain seq x y z
N MET A 1 -13.74 -57.77 -15.40
CA MET A 1 -13.03 -56.91 -14.43
C MET A 1 -12.59 -55.64 -15.12
N ARG A 2 -13.17 -54.49 -14.77
CA ARG A 2 -12.79 -53.18 -15.29
C ARG A 2 -12.87 -52.21 -14.10
N PHE A 3 -11.74 -51.98 -13.45
CA PHE A 3 -11.63 -51.04 -12.34
C PHE A 3 -11.54 -49.63 -12.92
N PHE A 4 -12.57 -48.81 -12.70
CA PHE A 4 -12.55 -47.38 -12.94
C PHE A 4 -11.86 -46.71 -11.74
N TYR A 5 -10.68 -46.12 -11.97
CA TYR A 5 -10.04 -45.23 -11.01
C TYR A 5 -10.69 -43.85 -11.11
N PHE A 6 -11.46 -43.47 -10.09
CA PHE A 6 -11.85 -42.07 -9.87
C PHE A 6 -10.70 -41.35 -9.19
N VAL A 7 -9.99 -40.50 -9.93
CA VAL A 7 -9.06 -39.52 -9.36
C VAL A 7 -9.90 -38.32 -8.91
N LEU A 8 -10.13 -38.21 -7.59
CA LEU A 8 -10.71 -37.01 -6.98
C LEU A 8 -9.63 -35.94 -6.93
N ALA A 9 -9.67 -34.98 -7.85
CA ALA A 9 -8.85 -33.77 -7.77
C ALA A 9 -9.45 -32.84 -6.71
N PHE A 10 -8.86 -32.85 -5.50
CA PHE A 10 -9.10 -31.80 -4.51
C PHE A 10 -8.45 -30.50 -5.03
N MET A 11 -9.25 -29.62 -5.63
CA MET A 11 -8.86 -28.21 -5.77
C MET A 11 -8.84 -27.62 -4.36
N ALA A 12 -7.65 -27.50 -3.78
CA ALA A 12 -7.44 -26.68 -2.60
C ALA A 12 -7.71 -25.22 -2.99
N ALA A 13 -8.87 -24.69 -2.58
CA ALA A 13 -9.11 -23.26 -2.61
C ALA A 13 -8.16 -22.63 -1.59
N MET A 14 -7.05 -22.07 -2.07
CA MET A 14 -6.13 -21.31 -1.22
C MET A 14 -6.90 -20.12 -0.63
N PRO A 15 -6.85 -19.90 0.70
CA PRO A 15 -7.45 -18.73 1.30
C PRO A 15 -6.75 -17.49 0.75
N ARG A 16 -7.51 -16.60 0.11
CA ARG A 16 -7.03 -15.27 -0.24
C ARG A 16 -6.89 -14.49 1.06
N ILE A 17 -5.67 -14.33 1.56
CA ILE A 17 -5.39 -13.40 2.65
C ILE A 17 -5.62 -12.00 2.06
N GLY A 18 -6.78 -11.43 2.31
CA GLY A 18 -7.13 -10.07 1.90
C GLY A 18 -6.34 -9.09 2.77
N LEU A 19 -5.33 -8.45 2.18
CA LEU A 19 -4.60 -7.31 2.77
C LEU A 19 -4.90 -6.01 2.05
N ALA A 20 -5.93 -6.03 1.21
CA ALA A 20 -6.76 -4.86 1.06
C ALA A 20 -7.25 -4.50 2.47
N ASP A 21 -6.85 -3.34 2.98
CA ASP A 21 -7.58 -2.67 4.08
C ASP A 21 -9.09 -2.80 3.75
N ASP A 22 -9.96 -3.03 4.74
CA ASP A 22 -11.42 -3.17 4.51
C ASP A 22 -12.01 -1.97 3.72
N LYS A 23 -11.27 -0.87 3.65
CA LYS A 23 -11.61 0.34 2.89
C LYS A 23 -10.99 0.42 1.48
N ALA A 24 -10.04 -0.43 1.14
CA ALA A 24 -9.41 -0.42 -0.17
C ALA A 24 -10.40 -0.87 -1.25
N ILE A 25 -10.43 -0.15 -2.36
CA ILE A 25 -11.35 -0.39 -3.47
C ILE A 25 -10.54 -1.01 -4.60
N GLN A 26 -10.79 -2.29 -4.88
CA GLN A 26 -10.09 -3.00 -5.95
C GLN A 26 -10.38 -2.35 -7.31
N TRP A 27 -9.32 -2.02 -8.03
CA TRP A 27 -9.35 -1.49 -9.39
C TRP A 27 -9.29 -2.64 -10.40
N LYS A 28 -8.29 -3.51 -10.29
CA LYS A 28 -8.05 -4.61 -11.25
C LYS A 28 -7.08 -5.65 -10.69
N GLU A 29 -7.09 -6.86 -11.27
CA GLU A 29 -5.98 -7.83 -11.14
C GLU A 29 -5.22 -7.95 -12.47
N VAL A 30 -3.90 -7.96 -12.41
CA VAL A 30 -3.02 -8.08 -13.58
C VAL A 30 -1.76 -8.89 -13.22
N GLY A 31 -1.51 -9.99 -13.92
CA GLY A 31 -0.26 -10.75 -13.75
C GLY A 31 0.02 -11.28 -12.34
N GLY A 32 -1.02 -11.54 -11.52
CA GLY A 32 -0.84 -11.94 -10.11
C GLY A 32 -0.70 -10.77 -9.13
N TRP A 33 -0.83 -9.54 -9.62
CA TRP A 33 -0.85 -8.32 -8.82
C TRP A 33 -2.29 -7.80 -8.70
N THR A 34 -2.65 -7.38 -7.49
CA THR A 34 -3.86 -6.61 -7.24
C THR A 34 -3.54 -5.14 -7.32
N VAL A 35 -4.29 -4.40 -8.12
CA VAL A 35 -4.26 -2.93 -8.15
C VAL A 35 -5.52 -2.42 -7.47
N ALA A 36 -5.37 -1.50 -6.53
CA ALA A 36 -6.48 -0.95 -5.75
C ALA A 36 -6.24 0.51 -5.36
N VAL A 37 -7.33 1.20 -5.04
CA VAL A 37 -7.32 2.55 -4.46
C VAL A 37 -7.40 2.42 -2.95
N ASP A 38 -6.59 3.19 -2.23
CA ASP A 38 -6.69 3.33 -0.78
C ASP A 38 -7.26 4.72 -0.42
N PRO A 39 -8.56 4.82 -0.08
CA PRO A 39 -9.16 6.09 0.32
C PRO A 39 -8.52 6.70 1.57
N THR A 40 -7.89 5.88 2.42
CA THR A 40 -7.22 6.38 3.62
C THR A 40 -5.92 7.11 3.30
N LEU A 41 -5.30 6.84 2.15
CA LEU A 41 -4.08 7.48 1.67
C LEU A 41 -4.35 8.60 0.68
N ASP A 42 -5.47 9.31 0.89
CA ASP A 42 -5.93 10.41 0.02
C ASP A 42 -6.14 9.93 -1.44
N ASN A 43 -6.82 8.78 -1.55
CA ASN A 43 -7.11 8.08 -2.80
C ASN A 43 -5.86 7.67 -3.61
N GLY A 44 -4.75 7.38 -2.93
CA GLY A 44 -3.57 6.81 -3.56
C GLY A 44 -3.83 5.39 -4.07
N CYS A 45 -3.51 5.13 -5.34
CA CYS A 45 -3.49 3.78 -5.90
C CYS A 45 -2.26 3.01 -5.41
N PHE A 46 -2.36 1.69 -5.36
CA PHE A 46 -1.27 0.79 -5.01
C PHE A 46 -1.37 -0.54 -5.76
N VAL A 47 -0.24 -1.22 -5.88
CA VAL A 47 -0.12 -2.62 -6.28
C VAL A 47 0.21 -3.46 -5.07
N LEU A 48 -0.32 -4.67 -5.02
CA LEU A 48 -0.10 -5.63 -3.95
C LEU A 48 0.00 -7.04 -4.51
N THR A 49 0.92 -7.84 -3.95
CA THR A 49 0.96 -9.29 -4.17
C THR A 49 1.49 -10.01 -2.92
N SER A 50 1.28 -11.31 -2.87
CA SER A 50 1.78 -12.22 -1.85
C SER A 50 2.68 -13.28 -2.49
N PHE A 51 3.76 -13.64 -1.80
CA PHE A 51 4.77 -14.60 -2.24
C PHE A 51 4.65 -15.93 -1.49
N ASP A 52 5.36 -16.94 -1.98
CA ASP A 52 5.29 -18.32 -1.45
C ASP A 52 5.71 -18.46 0.03
N ASP A 53 6.50 -17.52 0.55
CA ASP A 53 6.94 -17.46 1.94
C ASP A 53 6.01 -16.63 2.85
N ASP A 54 4.78 -16.37 2.36
CA ASP A 54 3.78 -15.48 2.93
C ASP A 54 4.23 -14.01 3.03
N THR A 55 5.35 -13.63 2.41
CA THR A 55 5.73 -12.21 2.34
C THR A 55 4.73 -11.48 1.45
N ILE A 56 4.27 -10.34 1.92
CA ILE A 56 3.40 -9.43 1.19
C ILE A 56 4.19 -8.21 0.82
N PHE A 57 4.11 -7.86 -0.46
CA PHE A 57 4.69 -6.64 -0.99
C PHE A 57 3.58 -5.74 -1.46
N ARG A 58 3.69 -4.45 -1.11
CA ARG A 58 2.82 -3.40 -1.61
C ARG A 58 3.63 -2.16 -1.95
N LEU A 59 3.34 -1.57 -3.11
CA LEU A 59 3.94 -0.32 -3.59
C LEU A 59 2.81 0.60 -4.03
N GLY A 60 2.84 1.87 -3.65
CA GLY A 60 1.82 2.80 -4.11
C GLY A 60 2.04 4.23 -3.69
N PHE A 61 0.98 5.02 -3.85
CA PHE A 61 0.97 6.46 -3.55
C PHE A 61 0.40 6.76 -2.15
N ASN A 62 1.03 7.72 -1.45
CA ASN A 62 0.60 8.25 -0.17
C ASN A 62 0.56 9.78 -0.21
N PHE A 63 -0.53 10.35 -0.73
CA PHE A 63 -0.63 11.82 -0.88
C PHE A 63 -0.89 12.57 0.43
N ARG A 64 -1.04 11.87 1.56
CA ARG A 64 -0.99 12.51 2.89
C ARG A 64 0.38 13.11 3.20
N LYS A 65 1.44 12.64 2.53
CA LYS A 65 2.80 13.17 2.63
C LYS A 65 3.22 13.75 1.28
N LYS A 66 3.07 15.07 1.13
CA LYS A 66 3.35 15.76 -0.14
C LYS A 66 4.81 15.69 -0.57
N ASP A 67 5.72 15.56 0.39
CA ASP A 67 7.17 15.46 0.20
C ASP A 67 7.63 14.06 -0.20
N LYS A 68 6.89 13.01 0.21
CA LYS A 68 7.22 11.60 -0.04
C LYS A 68 5.97 10.87 -0.54
N PRO A 69 5.59 11.07 -1.81
CA PRO A 69 4.31 10.61 -2.32
C PRO A 69 4.29 9.11 -2.58
N LEU A 70 5.40 8.40 -2.44
CA LEU A 70 5.50 6.96 -2.68
C LEU A 70 5.84 6.21 -1.39
N TYR A 71 5.42 4.96 -1.33
CA TYR A 71 5.78 4.07 -0.24
C TYR A 71 5.93 2.62 -0.69
N ILE A 72 6.74 1.87 0.07
CA ILE A 72 6.79 0.41 0.04
C ILE A 72 6.29 -0.09 1.38
N LEU A 73 5.47 -1.14 1.34
CA LEU A 73 5.08 -1.93 2.50
C LEU A 73 5.52 -3.37 2.29
N LEU A 74 6.21 -3.90 3.30
CA LEU A 74 6.53 -5.32 3.41
C LEU A 74 5.83 -5.87 4.64
N GLY A 75 5.13 -6.99 4.51
CA GLY A 75 4.55 -7.68 5.65
C GLY A 75 4.82 -9.16 5.58
N ASN A 76 4.90 -9.84 6.71
CA ASN A 76 4.93 -11.31 6.72
C ASN A 76 4.30 -11.81 8.03
N PRO A 77 3.32 -12.73 7.98
CA PRO A 77 2.65 -13.23 9.17
C PRO A 77 3.59 -13.99 10.14
N ASN A 78 4.74 -14.45 9.65
CA ASN A 78 5.77 -15.13 10.44
C ASN A 78 6.63 -14.14 11.26
N TRP A 79 6.58 -12.84 10.97
CA TRP A 79 7.28 -11.83 11.76
C TRP A 79 6.56 -11.59 13.10
N LYS A 80 7.29 -11.70 14.22
CA LYS A 80 6.73 -11.53 15.57
C LYS A 80 7.34 -10.36 16.35
N SER A 81 8.56 -9.95 16.00
CA SER A 81 9.37 -9.02 16.80
C SER A 81 9.31 -7.56 16.33
N LEU A 82 8.54 -7.24 15.30
CA LEU A 82 8.35 -5.85 14.88
C LEU A 82 7.43 -5.12 15.86
N GLU A 83 7.90 -3.97 16.33
CA GLU A 83 7.21 -3.09 17.25
C GLU A 83 6.56 -1.95 16.46
N LYS A 84 5.28 -1.71 16.75
CA LYS A 84 4.53 -0.63 16.09
C LYS A 84 5.16 0.73 16.41
N GLY A 85 5.41 1.52 15.37
CA GLY A 85 5.99 2.86 15.46
C GLY A 85 7.51 2.91 15.63
N LYS A 86 8.18 1.76 15.87
CA LYS A 86 9.63 1.71 15.94
C LYS A 86 10.24 1.83 14.55
N HIS A 87 11.39 2.47 14.48
CA HIS A 87 12.15 2.71 13.26
C HIS A 87 13.28 1.68 13.12
N TYR A 88 13.45 1.16 11.91
CA TYR A 88 14.37 0.08 11.56
C TYR A 88 15.15 0.50 10.31
N PRO A 89 16.46 0.77 10.43
CA PRO A 89 17.30 0.98 9.25
C PRO A 89 17.42 -0.33 8.50
N ILE A 90 16.88 -0.40 7.29
CA ILE A 90 16.94 -1.57 6.43
C ILE A 90 17.68 -1.25 5.13
N GLU A 91 18.40 -2.23 4.61
CA GLU A 91 19.02 -2.16 3.30
C GLU A 91 18.03 -2.75 2.28
N LEU A 92 17.68 -1.97 1.27
CA LEU A 92 16.80 -2.36 0.19
C LEU A 92 17.60 -2.47 -1.09
N SER A 93 17.24 -3.42 -1.95
CA SER A 93 17.77 -3.48 -3.31
C SER A 93 16.70 -3.85 -4.32
N LEU A 94 16.65 -3.10 -5.41
CA LEU A 94 15.97 -3.45 -6.65
C LEU A 94 17.03 -3.77 -7.70
N ASP A 95 17.22 -5.06 -7.98
CA ASP A 95 18.33 -5.61 -8.75
C ASP A 95 19.70 -5.02 -8.30
N GLN A 96 20.28 -4.13 -9.10
CA GLN A 96 21.59 -3.50 -8.83
C GLN A 96 21.49 -2.18 -8.06
N THR A 97 20.31 -1.56 -7.98
CA THR A 97 20.13 -0.33 -7.19
C THR A 97 19.95 -0.73 -5.73
N GLN A 98 20.82 -0.24 -4.86
CA GLN A 98 20.77 -0.50 -3.42
C GLN A 98 20.75 0.81 -2.67
N TRP A 99 19.93 0.89 -1.63
CA TRP A 99 19.86 2.04 -0.74
C TRP A 99 19.48 1.61 0.68
N THR A 100 19.75 2.49 1.64
CA THR A 100 19.30 2.31 3.02
C THR A 100 18.04 3.15 3.22
N ALA A 101 17.02 2.57 3.81
CA ALA A 101 15.79 3.24 4.15
C ALA A 101 15.49 3.10 5.65
N ASP A 102 14.88 4.14 6.22
CA ASP A 102 14.36 4.09 7.57
C ASP A 102 12.91 3.59 7.55
N ALA A 103 12.72 2.31 7.89
CA ALA A 103 11.43 1.65 7.84
C ALA A 103 10.72 1.72 9.19
N ARG A 104 9.44 2.09 9.18
CA ARG A 104 8.61 2.15 10.38
C ARG A 104 7.81 0.87 10.55
N GLY A 105 7.90 0.24 11.72
CA GLY A 105 7.11 -0.93 12.08
C GLY A 105 5.62 -0.59 12.19
N LEU A 106 4.79 -1.44 11.59
CA LEU A 106 3.34 -1.39 11.66
C LEU A 106 2.78 -2.72 12.18
N ASP A 107 1.57 -2.64 12.70
CA ASP A 107 0.72 -3.78 13.00
C ASP A 107 -0.62 -3.50 12.31
N LEU A 108 -0.88 -4.26 11.25
CA LEU A 108 -2.09 -4.17 10.43
C LEU A 108 -2.92 -5.41 10.69
N ASP A 109 -3.81 -5.33 11.68
CA ASP A 109 -4.70 -6.42 12.10
C ASP A 109 -3.97 -7.74 12.35
N GLY A 110 -2.83 -7.68 13.04
CA GLY A 110 -2.01 -8.84 13.37
C GLY A 110 -0.93 -9.16 12.34
N LEU A 111 -0.96 -8.53 11.15
CA LEU A 111 0.15 -8.57 10.21
C LEU A 111 1.22 -7.57 10.63
N LYS A 112 2.37 -8.10 11.07
CA LYS A 112 3.57 -7.29 11.30
C LYS A 112 4.16 -6.86 9.97
N SER A 113 4.34 -5.55 9.81
CA SER A 113 4.79 -4.95 8.55
C SER A 113 5.82 -3.85 8.76
N LEU A 114 6.58 -3.56 7.72
CA LEU A 114 7.49 -2.43 7.58
C LEU A 114 6.92 -1.47 6.55
N TRP A 115 6.89 -0.19 6.89
CA TRP A 115 6.48 0.91 6.01
C TRP A 115 7.67 1.80 5.69
N ILE A 116 7.93 2.01 4.41
CA ILE A 116 9.00 2.87 3.92
C ILE A 116 8.39 3.98 3.08
N ASP A 117 8.54 5.24 3.50
CA ASP A 117 8.20 6.40 2.68
C ASP A 117 9.40 6.79 1.81
N THR A 118 9.15 7.20 0.56
CA THR A 118 10.20 7.63 -0.38
C THR A 118 9.74 8.80 -1.25
N ASP A 119 10.69 9.67 -1.56
CA ASP A 119 10.60 10.76 -2.53
C ASP A 119 11.21 10.40 -3.89
N ASP A 120 11.78 9.19 -4.02
CA ASP A 120 12.34 8.69 -5.26
C ASP A 120 11.25 8.52 -6.32
N THR A 121 11.21 9.43 -7.29
CA THR A 121 10.24 9.45 -8.37
C THR A 121 10.44 8.30 -9.36
N ASP A 122 11.62 7.71 -9.37
CA ASP A 122 12.01 6.69 -10.35
C ASP A 122 11.65 5.29 -9.84
N LEU A 123 11.22 5.15 -8.58
CA LEU A 123 10.89 3.86 -7.96
C LEU A 123 9.86 3.04 -8.75
N ILE A 124 8.84 3.67 -9.34
CA ILE A 124 7.83 2.94 -10.14
C ILE A 124 8.44 2.44 -11.45
N GLU A 125 9.31 3.23 -12.08
CA GLU A 125 10.02 2.82 -13.29
C GLU A 125 11.01 1.69 -12.97
N GLU A 126 11.75 1.80 -11.87
CA GLU A 126 12.61 0.74 -11.37
C GLU A 126 11.81 -0.54 -11.09
N PHE A 127 10.66 -0.43 -10.41
CA PHE A 127 9.76 -1.56 -10.15
C PHE A 127 9.24 -2.19 -11.45
N SER A 128 8.95 -1.38 -12.47
CA SER A 128 8.51 -1.84 -13.79
C SER A 128 9.59 -2.64 -14.52
N GLY A 129 10.84 -2.15 -14.52
CA GLY A 129 11.94 -2.73 -15.29
C GLY A 129 12.73 -3.83 -14.59
N LYS A 130 12.66 -3.93 -13.27
CA LYS A 130 13.51 -4.81 -12.45
C LYS A 130 12.76 -6.02 -11.93
N LEU A 131 13.48 -7.13 -11.84
CA LEU A 131 12.89 -8.45 -11.58
C LEU A 131 13.12 -8.96 -10.16
N SER A 132 13.97 -8.32 -9.36
CA SER A 132 14.21 -8.74 -7.98
C SER A 132 14.17 -7.59 -6.99
N PHE A 133 13.50 -7.84 -5.87
CA PHE A 133 13.51 -6.98 -4.69
C PHE A 133 14.08 -7.75 -3.51
N ARG A 134 15.00 -7.15 -2.77
CA ARG A 134 15.51 -7.72 -1.51
C ARG A 134 15.47 -6.67 -0.41
N ALA A 135 15.27 -7.15 0.81
CA ALA A 135 15.39 -6.36 2.02
C ALA A 135 16.27 -7.09 3.03
N ARG A 136 17.18 -6.35 3.67
CA ARG A 136 18.04 -6.85 4.75
C ARG A 136 17.94 -5.96 5.98
N PHE A 137 18.02 -6.59 7.14
CA PHE A 137 18.08 -5.92 8.43
C PHE A 137 19.22 -6.54 9.24
N ASN A 138 20.17 -5.71 9.71
CA ASN A 138 21.36 -6.17 10.43
C ASN A 138 22.13 -7.29 9.71
N GLY A 139 22.32 -7.16 8.40
CA GLY A 139 23.01 -8.15 7.56
C GLY A 139 22.23 -9.45 7.29
N LYS A 140 21.03 -9.61 7.86
CA LYS A 140 20.16 -10.76 7.58
C LYS A 140 19.14 -10.40 6.51
N GLU A 141 19.00 -11.27 5.51
CA GLU A 141 17.92 -11.16 4.51
C GLU A 141 16.57 -11.45 5.16
N ILE A 142 15.65 -10.48 5.04
CA ILE A 142 14.29 -10.55 5.59
C ILE A 142 13.23 -10.69 4.50
N ALA A 143 13.56 -10.36 3.25
CA ALA A 143 12.73 -10.63 2.07
C ALA A 143 13.62 -10.78 0.82
N ALA A 144 13.26 -11.72 -0.05
CA ALA A 144 13.87 -11.91 -1.36
C ALA A 144 12.80 -12.31 -2.37
N LEU A 145 12.37 -11.36 -3.18
CA LEU A 145 11.14 -11.43 -3.97
C LEU A 145 11.48 -11.36 -5.45
N GLY A 146 10.87 -12.24 -6.24
CA GLY A 146 10.90 -12.18 -7.71
C GLY A 146 9.72 -11.38 -8.22
N LEU A 147 9.95 -10.19 -8.76
CA LEU A 147 8.91 -9.26 -9.21
C LEU A 147 8.35 -9.62 -10.59
N LYS A 148 7.97 -10.89 -10.78
CA LYS A 148 7.40 -11.33 -12.06
C LYS A 148 6.16 -10.49 -12.40
N ASP A 149 6.06 -10.09 -13.67
CA ASP A 149 4.94 -9.30 -14.19
C ASP A 149 4.79 -7.90 -13.55
N SER A 150 5.83 -7.37 -12.90
CA SER A 150 5.83 -6.04 -12.29
C SER A 150 5.64 -4.90 -13.30
N GLU A 151 6.16 -5.04 -14.53
CA GLU A 151 5.92 -4.10 -15.64
C GLU A 151 4.41 -3.84 -15.82
N ARG A 152 3.64 -4.92 -16.00
CA ARG A 152 2.19 -4.83 -16.21
C ARG A 152 1.46 -4.27 -14.99
N ALA A 153 1.97 -4.57 -13.79
CA ALA A 153 1.43 -4.02 -12.55
C ALA A 153 1.74 -2.52 -12.42
N ALA A 154 2.92 -2.06 -12.81
CA ALA A 154 3.33 -0.66 -12.79
C ALA A 154 2.51 0.17 -13.78
N ASP A 155 2.31 -0.32 -15.00
CA ASP A 155 1.45 0.33 -15.99
C ASP A 155 0.03 0.52 -15.46
N GLU A 156 -0.53 -0.52 -14.85
CA GLU A 156 -1.89 -0.47 -14.32
C GLU A 156 -1.99 0.40 -13.05
N LEU A 157 -0.94 0.46 -12.23
CA LEU A 157 -0.84 1.38 -11.10
C LEU A 157 -0.95 2.83 -11.57
N LEU A 158 -0.19 3.19 -12.60
CA LEU A 158 -0.20 4.54 -13.19
C LEU A 158 -1.54 4.84 -13.86
N ALA A 159 -2.13 3.86 -14.56
CA ALA A 159 -3.46 3.99 -15.15
C ALA A 159 -4.54 4.24 -14.08
N CYS A 160 -4.51 3.48 -12.98
CA CYS A 160 -5.38 3.68 -11.82
C CYS A 160 -5.24 5.10 -11.27
N GLN A 161 -4.00 5.53 -11.00
CA GLN A 161 -3.78 6.85 -10.39
C GLN A 161 -4.23 7.98 -11.32
N LYS A 162 -4.00 7.84 -12.62
CA LYS A 162 -4.50 8.79 -13.61
C LYS A 162 -6.03 8.88 -13.58
N ALA A 163 -6.73 7.75 -13.55
CA ALA A 163 -8.19 7.72 -13.53
C ALA A 163 -8.76 8.37 -12.26
N VAL A 164 -8.15 8.10 -11.09
CA VAL A 164 -8.53 8.74 -9.82
C VAL A 164 -8.33 10.25 -9.89
N ASN A 165 -7.17 10.71 -10.36
CA ASN A 165 -6.88 12.15 -10.49
C ASN A 165 -7.88 12.85 -11.42
N ASP A 166 -8.18 12.23 -12.58
CA ASP A 166 -9.16 12.76 -13.53
C ASP A 166 -10.57 12.83 -12.92
N ALA A 167 -10.94 11.88 -12.05
CA ALA A 167 -12.23 11.88 -11.35
C ALA A 167 -12.30 12.98 -10.28
N VAL A 168 -11.24 13.14 -9.48
CA VAL A 168 -11.16 14.18 -8.45
C VAL A 168 -11.22 15.58 -9.08
N MET A 169 -10.53 15.83 -10.19
CA MET A 169 -10.58 17.12 -10.88
C MET A 169 -11.97 17.46 -11.46
N LYS A 170 -12.79 16.44 -11.75
CA LYS A 170 -14.15 16.62 -12.28
C LYS A 170 -15.20 16.78 -11.18
N GLN A 171 -14.87 16.53 -9.92
CA GLN A 171 -15.79 16.74 -8.82
C GLN A 171 -15.99 18.24 -8.58
N PRO A 172 -17.24 18.72 -8.49
CA PRO A 172 -17.50 20.08 -8.03
C PRO A 172 -16.84 20.27 -6.67
N ALA A 173 -16.20 21.41 -6.44
CA ALA A 173 -15.69 21.75 -5.11
C ALA A 173 -16.80 21.51 -4.07
N PRO A 174 -16.48 20.96 -2.89
CA PRO A 174 -17.46 20.84 -1.82
C PRO A 174 -18.13 22.20 -1.65
N PRO A 175 -19.48 22.27 -1.53
CA PRO A 175 -20.13 23.54 -1.30
C PRO A 175 -19.45 24.19 -0.10
N GLN A 176 -18.85 25.37 -0.32
CA GLN A 176 -18.34 26.18 0.78
C GLN A 176 -19.48 26.30 1.77
N SER A 177 -19.28 25.73 2.96
CA SER A 177 -20.17 25.93 4.09
C SER A 177 -20.26 27.43 4.33
N LYS A 178 -21.29 28.08 3.77
CA LYS A 178 -21.78 29.34 4.29
C LYS A 178 -22.49 28.97 5.58
N ASP A 179 -21.73 28.75 6.63
CA ASP A 179 -22.30 28.55 7.95
C ASP A 179 -23.11 29.82 8.26
N PRO A 180 -24.46 29.74 8.35
CA PRO A 180 -25.27 30.92 8.67
C PRO A 180 -25.01 31.43 10.10
N PHE A 181 -24.20 30.73 10.89
CA PHE A 181 -23.77 31.07 12.24
C PHE A 181 -22.30 31.50 12.35
N GLU A 182 -21.58 31.70 11.23
CA GLU A 182 -20.22 32.25 11.29
C GLU A 182 -20.27 33.67 11.87
N ALA A 183 -19.86 33.80 13.14
CA ALA A 183 -19.95 35.03 13.89
C ALA A 183 -19.08 36.11 13.25
N LYS A 184 -19.68 37.27 12.94
CA LYS A 184 -18.93 38.46 12.51
C LYS A 184 -17.92 38.83 13.60
N PRO A 185 -16.65 39.15 13.27
CA PRO A 185 -15.69 39.64 14.25
C PRO A 185 -16.26 40.94 14.84
N GLY A 186 -16.58 40.92 16.14
CA GLY A 186 -17.07 42.11 16.86
C GLY A 186 -18.42 41.98 17.55
N THR A 187 -19.09 40.83 17.53
CA THR A 187 -20.26 40.61 18.40
C THR A 187 -19.86 39.69 19.54
N GLN A 188 -19.47 40.26 20.67
CA GLN A 188 -19.24 39.51 21.89
C GLN A 188 -20.59 38.97 22.35
N ALA A 189 -20.81 37.66 22.22
CA ALA A 189 -21.95 37.01 22.81
C ALA A 189 -21.78 37.07 24.34
N SER A 190 -22.72 37.70 25.03
CA SER A 190 -22.81 37.61 26.48
C SER A 190 -23.27 36.21 26.85
N ASP A 191 -22.47 35.49 27.63
CA ASP A 191 -22.82 34.17 28.16
C ASP A 191 -24.07 34.29 29.05
N PRO A 192 -25.15 33.53 28.80
CA PRO A 192 -26.34 33.54 29.66
C PRO A 192 -26.12 32.91 31.05
N PHE A 193 -24.93 32.40 31.36
CA PHE A 193 -24.55 31.82 32.66
C PHE A 193 -23.49 32.61 33.43
N ASP A 194 -23.08 33.79 32.96
CA ASP A 194 -22.30 34.71 33.80
C ASP A 194 -23.21 35.27 34.93
N LEU A 195 -23.01 34.78 36.16
CA LEU A 195 -23.60 35.29 37.41
C LEU A 195 -22.61 36.19 38.16
#